data_AF-T0G862-F1
#
_entry.id   AF-T0G862-F1
#
_cell.length_a   1.000
_cell.length_b   1.000
_cell.length_c   1.000
_cell.angle_alpha   90.00
_cell.angle_beta   90.00
_cell.angle_gamma   90.00
#
_symmetry.space_group_name_H-M   'P 1'
#
loop_
_entity.id
_entity.type
_entity.pdbx_description
1 polymer ?
#
loop_
_entity_poly.entity_id
_entity_poly.type
_entity_poly.pdbx_seq_one_letter_code
_entity_poly.pdbx_strand_id
1 'polypeptide(L)' 'MVFAVGRITNKYLGIDEKSFRRGRKYITVLNDLQRQTVIEVKEGKSKEAVTRVVSSLSVPARLSLSTWILFLKP' A
#
# COMPACT_ATOMS: atom_id res chain seq x y z
N MET A 1 6.79 5.28 8.18
CA MET A 1 6.55 6.38 7.24
C MET A 1 6.98 5.91 5.87
N VAL A 2 6.01 5.45 5.09
CA VAL A 2 6.16 5.15 3.67
C VAL A 2 4.89 5.67 3.00
N PHE A 3 5.03 6.51 1.97
CA PHE A 3 3.95 7.19 1.28
C PHE A 3 4.01 6.87 -0.22
N ALA A 4 3.36 5.78 -0.63
CA ALA A 4 3.11 5.53 -2.05
C ALA A 4 1.63 5.84 -2.34
N VAL A 5 1.39 6.79 -3.25
CA VAL A 5 0.05 7.17 -3.69
C VAL A 5 -0.05 6.95 -5.19
N GLY A 6 -1.01 6.15 -5.62
CA GLY A 6 -1.29 5.85 -7.01
C GLY A 6 -2.65 6.42 -7.44
N ARG A 7 -2.73 6.98 -8.65
CA ARG A 7 -3.99 7.44 -9.26
C ARG A 7 -4.47 6.43 -10.30
N ILE A 8 -5.75 6.08 -10.24
CA ILE A 8 -6.36 5.08 -11.12
C ILE A 8 -7.68 5.59 -11.62
N THR A 9 -7.70 6.06 -12.87
CA THR A 9 -8.87 6.53 -13.67
C THR A 9 -9.73 7.64 -13.03
N ASN A 10 -10.14 7.51 -11.76
CA ASN A 10 -10.58 8.61 -10.91
C ASN A 10 -10.45 8.36 -9.38
N LYS A 11 -9.70 7.33 -8.95
CA LYS A 11 -9.50 6.94 -7.55
C LYS A 11 -8.06 7.14 -7.10
N TYR A 12 -7.89 7.58 -5.86
CA TYR A 12 -6.60 7.69 -5.20
C TYR A 12 -6.44 6.53 -4.22
N LEU A 13 -5.43 5.70 -4.44
CA LEU A 13 -5.05 4.65 -3.51
C LEU A 13 -3.79 5.07 -2.76
N GLY A 14 -3.81 4.89 -1.46
CA GLY A 14 -2.68 5.15 -0.58
C GLY A 14 -2.21 3.86 0.09
N ILE A 15 -0.90 3.68 0.15
CA ILE A 15 -0.27 2.62 0.94
C ILE A 15 0.44 3.28 2.11
N ASP A 16 0.15 2.84 3.33
CA ASP A 16 0.76 3.32 4.56
C ASP A 16 1.37 2.16 5.36
N GLU A 17 2.49 2.43 6.01
CA GLU A 17 3.13 1.51 6.94
C GLU A 17 2.96 2.02 8.37
N LYS A 18 2.23 1.26 9.18
CA LYS A 18 2.00 1.60 10.59
C LYS A 18 2.67 0.60 11.52
N SER A 19 3.28 1.16 12.56
CA SER A 19 3.64 0.40 13.76
C SER A 19 2.37 -0.08 14.44
N PHE A 20 2.25 -1.38 14.70
CA PHE A 20 1.09 -1.97 15.34
C PHE A 20 1.53 -2.77 16.57
N ARG A 21 0.91 -2.51 17.73
CA ARG A 21 1.27 -3.14 19.03
C ARG A 21 2.71 -2.89 19.50
N ARG A 22 3.00 -3.30 20.74
CA ARG A 22 4.37 -3.32 21.30
C ARG A 22 5.21 -4.39 20.58
N GLY A 23 6.51 -4.11 20.43
CA GLY A 23 7.47 -5.09 19.89
C GLY A 23 7.83 -4.95 18.40
N ARG A 24 7.75 -3.74 17.82
CA ARG A 24 8.16 -3.46 16.43
C ARG A 24 7.44 -4.33 15.39
N LYS A 25 6.16 -4.65 15.62
CA LYS A 25 5.32 -5.22 14.56
C LYS A 25 4.84 -4.09 13.66
N TYR A 26 4.86 -4.35 12.36
CA TYR A 26 4.42 -3.40 11.35
C TYR A 26 3.28 -4.00 10.56
N ILE A 27 2.36 -3.16 10.12
CA ILE A 27 1.32 -3.51 9.17
C ILE A 27 1.43 -2.58 7.95
N THR A 28 1.18 -3.14 6.78
CA THR A 28 0.99 -2.43 5.52
C THR A 28 -0.50 -2.31 5.29
N VAL A 29 -0.98 -1.08 5.10
CA VAL A 29 -2.40 -0.77 4.92
C VAL A 29 -2.59 -0.16 3.53
N LEU A 30 -3.56 -0.69 2.79
CA LEU A 30 -4.04 -0.10 1.55
C LEU A 30 -5.39 0.57 1.78
N ASN A 31 -5.46 1.84 1.42
CA ASN A 31 -6.61 2.69 1.63
C ASN A 31 -7.11 3.27 0.31
N ASP A 32 -8.44 3.38 0.18
CA ASP A 32 -9.08 4.30 -0.75
C ASP A 32 -9.06 5.69 -0.09
N LEU A 33 -8.22 6.59 -0.61
CA LEU A 33 -8.06 7.93 -0.05
C LEU A 33 -9.26 8.82 -0.32
N GLN A 34 -10.08 8.52 -1.34
CA GLN A 34 -11.30 9.29 -1.60
C GLN A 34 -12.43 8.88 -0.65
N ARG A 35 -12.58 7.56 -0.43
CA ARG A 35 -13.63 7.04 0.46
C ARG A 35 -13.19 6.97 1.93
N GLN A 36 -11.94 7.35 2.23
CA GLN A 36 -11.31 7.23 3.54
C GLN A 36 -11.51 5.85 4.19
N THR A 37 -11.46 4.81 3.36
CA THR A 37 -11.78 3.43 3.76
C THR A 37 -10.57 2.53 3.60
N VAL A 38 -10.37 1.63 4.56
CA VAL A 38 -9.35 0.57 4.48
C VAL A 38 -9.83 -0.53 3.53
N ILE A 39 -9.03 -0.81 2.50
CA ILE A 39 -9.29 -1.90 1.55
C ILE A 39 -8.66 -3.19 2.06
N GLU A 40 -7.39 -3.14 2.46
CA GLU A 40 -6.65 -4.33 2.85
C GLU A 40 -5.56 -4.00 3.88
N VAL A 41 -5.30 -4.95 4.79
CA VAL A 41 -4.23 -4.88 5.78
C VAL A 41 -3.41 -6.16 5.72
N LYS A 42 -2.09 -6.04 5.66
CA LYS A 42 -1.15 -7.16 5.77
C LYS A 42 -0.12 -6.90 6.85
N GLU A 43 0.37 -7.97 7.47
CA GLU A 43 1.50 -7.88 8.39
C GLU A 43 2.82 -7.70 7.62
N GLY A 44 3.72 -6.93 8.21
CA GLY A 44 5.03 -6.62 7.66
C GLY A 44 5.11 -5.23 7.02
N LYS A 45 6.35 -4.80 6.79
CA LYS A 45 6.76 -3.55 6.13
C LYS A 45 7.65 -3.81 4.90
N SER A 46 7.62 -5.04 4.41
CA SER A 46 8.56 -5.48 3.38
C SER A 46 7.98 -5.24 1.99
N LYS A 47 8.85 -5.16 0.98
CA LYS A 47 8.42 -5.06 -0.43
C LYS A 47 7.44 -6.17 -0.81
N GLU A 48 7.56 -7.36 -0.23
CA GLU A 48 6.66 -8.48 -0.44
C GLU A 48 5.26 -8.21 0.14
N ALA A 49 5.17 -7.58 1.31
CA ALA A 49 3.89 -7.21 1.91
C ALA A 49 3.15 -6.19 1.02
N VAL A 50 3.87 -5.16 0.54
CA VAL A 50 3.34 -4.17 -0.41
C VAL A 50 2.95 -4.83 -1.73
N THR A 51 3.77 -5.73 -2.26
CA THR A 51 3.48 -6.44 -3.52
C THR A 51 2.23 -7.32 -3.40
N ARG A 52 2.04 -7.99 -2.27
CA ARG A 52 0.83 -8.79 -2.00
C ARG A 52 -0.42 -7.91 -1.99
N VAL A 53 -0.37 -6.80 -1.28
CA VAL A 53 -1.46 -5.81 -1.21
C VAL A 53 -1.76 -5.20 -2.58
N VAL A 54 -0.73 -4.97 -3.40
CA VAL A 54 -0.92 -4.43 -4.75
C VAL A 54 -1.39 -5.50 -5.73
N SER A 55 -1.04 -6.77 -5.51
CA SER A 55 -1.45 -7.88 -6.37
C SER A 55 -2.96 -8.18 -6.34
N SER A 56 -3.65 -7.80 -5.26
CA SER A 56 -5.11 -7.91 -5.13
C SER A 56 -5.88 -6.83 -5.92
N LEU A 57 -5.17 -5.81 -6.42
CA LEU A 57 -5.74 -4.73 -7.21
C LEU A 57 -5.85 -5.07 -8.71
N SER A 58 -6.73 -4.38 -9.41
CA SER A 58 -6.88 -4.48 -10.86
C SER A 58 -5.60 -4.09 -11.61
N VAL A 59 -5.42 -4.57 -12.85
CA VAL A 59 -4.21 -4.30 -13.65
C VAL A 59 -3.88 -2.80 -13.79
N PRO A 60 -4.85 -1.89 -14.05
CA PRO A 60 -4.58 -0.45 -14.11
C PRO A 60 -4.07 0.12 -12.78
N ALA A 61 -4.56 -0.44 -11.68
CA ALA A 61 -4.17 -0.07 -10.33
C ALA A 61 -2.75 -0.49 -9.98
N ARG A 62 -2.39 -1.72 -10.36
CA ARG A 62 -1.04 -2.25 -10.22
C ARG A 62 -0.02 -1.41 -10.96
N LEU A 63 -0.29 -1.02 -12.21
CA LEU A 63 0.65 -0.25 -13.02
C LEU A 63 0.96 1.10 -12.38
N SER A 64 -0.07 1.84 -11.93
CA SER A 64 0.09 3.15 -11.30
C SER A 64 0.91 3.08 -10.00
N LEU A 65 0.70 2.05 -9.17
CA LEU A 65 1.43 1.87 -7.90
C LEU A 65 2.81 1.23 -8.10
N SER A 66 3.00 0.39 -9.11
CA SER A 66 4.25 -0.35 -9.35
C SER A 66 5.45 0.56 -9.61
N THR A 67 5.25 1.69 -10.28
CA THR A 67 6.28 2.72 -10.46
C THR A 67 6.83 3.21 -9.11
N TRP A 68 5.97 3.37 -8.11
CA TRP A 68 6.35 3.85 -6.76
C TRP A 68 6.95 2.75 -5.90
N ILE A 69 6.53 1.49 -6.08
CA ILE A 69 7.08 0.33 -5.34
C ILE A 69 8.58 0.16 -5.64
N LEU A 70 9.03 0.48 -6.85
CA LEU A 70 10.44 0.42 -7.23
C LEU A 70 11.30 1.39 -6.42
N PHE A 71 10.75 2.53 -5.99
CA PHE A 71 11.43 3.54 -5.16
C PHE A 71 11.39 3.22 -3.65
N LEU A 72 10.67 2.18 -3.23
CA LEU A 72 10.75 1.70 -1.85
C LEU A 72 12.14 1.14 -1.60
N LYS A 73 12.84 1.68 -0.60
CA LYS A 73 14.09 1.06 -0.12
C LYS A 73 13.79 -0.34 0.43
N PRO A 74 14.70 -1.31 0.23
CA PRO A 74 14.56 -2.65 0.80
C PRO A 74 14.49 -2.63 2.33
#